data_AF-A0AAD4C2S1-F1
#
_entry.id   AF-A0AAD4C2S1-F1
#
_cell.length_a   1.000
_cell.length_b   1.000
_cell.length_c   1.000
_cell.angle_alpha   90.00
_cell.angle_beta   90.00
_cell.angle_gamma   90.00
#
_symmetry.space_group_name_H-M   'P 1'
#
loop_
_entity.id
_entity.type
_entity.pdbx_description
1 polymer ?
#
loop_
_entity_poly.entity_id
_entity_poly.type
_entity_poly.pdbx_seq_one_letter_code
_entity_poly.pdbx_strand_id
1 'polypeptide(L)'
;PMTITEFAIIVFKSPLDFSDPTLHSLFQKLSTWQSECSGFPLRFFTNRDEPTEVYLLTGWTNVAAHEGWIRGERNQELLRVFGPYVDMPRIRMVHVGVDFEAMPKD
;
A
#
# COMPACT_ATOMS: atom_id res chain seq x y z
N PRO A 1 -10.02 14.90 15.16
CA PRO A 1 -10.03 13.42 15.20
C PRO A 1 -8.64 12.90 14.88
N MET A 2 -8.14 11.90 15.61
CA MET A 2 -6.84 11.27 15.32
C MET A 2 -6.94 10.48 14.01
N THR A 3 -5.91 10.55 13.17
CA THR A 3 -5.82 9.71 11.96
C THR A 3 -5.66 8.24 12.34
N ILE A 4 -5.97 7.33 11.43
CA ILE A 4 -5.57 5.93 11.55
C ILE A 4 -4.44 5.65 10.57
N THR A 5 -3.54 4.75 10.93
CA THR A 5 -2.50 4.28 10.02
C THR A 5 -2.93 2.96 9.38
N GLU A 6 -2.88 2.89 8.06
CA GLU A 6 -2.87 1.62 7.33
C GLU A 6 -1.47 1.03 7.37
N PHE A 7 -1.37 -0.25 7.71
CA PHE A 7 -0.18 -1.05 7.51
C PHE A 7 -0.55 -2.25 6.64
N ALA A 8 0.03 -2.34 5.45
CA ALA A 8 -0.21 -3.42 4.52
C ALA A 8 1.09 -4.12 4.10
N ILE A 9 0.98 -5.42 3.85
CA ILE A 9 2.04 -6.27 3.31
C ILE A 9 1.59 -6.68 1.90
N ILE A 10 2.36 -6.25 0.90
CA ILE A 10 2.23 -6.69 -0.49
C ILE A 10 3.31 -7.73 -0.73
N VAL A 11 2.92 -8.89 -1.26
CA VAL A 11 3.83 -9.98 -1.57
C VAL A 11 3.86 -10.18 -3.07
N PHE A 12 5.04 -10.18 -3.68
CA PHE A 12 5.22 -10.48 -5.10
C PHE A 12 5.31 -11.98 -5.35
N LYS A 13 4.88 -12.40 -6.54
CA LYS A 13 5.14 -13.76 -7.03
C LYS A 13 6.63 -13.89 -7.34
N SER A 14 7.25 -14.94 -6.81
CA SER A 14 8.64 -15.27 -7.15
C SER A 14 8.80 -15.45 -8.67
N PRO A 15 9.91 -14.99 -9.28
CA PRO A 15 11.11 -14.41 -8.65
C PRO A 15 11.12 -12.87 -8.56
N LEU A 16 9.95 -12.21 -8.64
CA LEU A 16 9.88 -10.75 -8.64
C LEU A 16 10.20 -10.15 -7.27
N ASP A 17 10.83 -8.98 -7.27
CA ASP A 17 11.06 -8.15 -6.10
C ASP A 17 10.80 -6.67 -6.42
N PHE A 18 10.94 -5.80 -5.42
CA PHE A 18 10.66 -4.37 -5.57
C PHE A 18 11.58 -3.65 -6.58
N SER A 19 12.72 -4.24 -6.95
CA SER A 19 13.65 -3.67 -7.93
C SER A 19 13.25 -3.96 -9.38
N ASP A 20 12.23 -4.79 -9.61
CA ASP A 20 11.75 -5.10 -10.96
C ASP A 20 11.21 -3.82 -11.64
N PRO A 21 11.80 -3.39 -12.78
CA PRO A 21 11.40 -2.16 -13.45
C PRO A 21 9.93 -2.12 -13.88
N THR A 22 9.32 -3.28 -14.09
CA THR A 22 7.91 -3.43 -14.46
C THR A 22 6.99 -2.97 -13.34
N LEU A 23 7.42 -3.13 -12.09
CA LEU A 23 6.65 -2.77 -10.90
C LEU A 23 6.74 -1.28 -10.57
N HIS A 24 7.83 -0.59 -10.95
CA HIS A 24 8.02 0.83 -10.61
C HIS A 24 6.85 1.71 -11.06
N SER A 25 6.39 1.53 -12.30
CA SER A 25 5.26 2.31 -12.84
C SER A 25 3.95 2.05 -12.08
N LEU A 26 3.74 0.81 -11.63
CA LEU A 26 2.56 0.41 -10.86
C LEU A 26 2.59 0.99 -9.45
N PHE A 27 3.76 1.00 -8.79
CA PHE A 27 3.93 1.62 -7.48
C PHE A 27 3.83 3.14 -7.52
N GLN A 28 4.33 3.78 -8.58
CA GLN A 28 4.11 5.21 -8.81
C GLN A 28 2.62 5.51 -8.95
N LYS A 29 1.89 4.71 -9.74
CA LYS A 29 0.43 4.86 -9.90
C LYS A 29 -0.32 4.65 -8.58
N LEU A 30 0.02 3.61 -7.83
CA LEU A 30 -0.53 3.33 -6.50
C LEU A 30 -0.29 4.51 -5.55
N SER A 31 0.96 4.97 -5.46
CA SER A 31 1.37 6.09 -4.62
C SER A 31 0.54 7.34 -4.92
N THR A 32 0.49 7.75 -6.19
CA THR A 32 -0.28 8.92 -6.62
C THR A 32 -1.76 8.78 -6.29
N TRP A 33 -2.40 7.68 -6.71
CA TRP A 33 -3.85 7.55 -6.60
C TRP A 33 -4.34 7.39 -5.16
N GLN A 34 -3.63 6.62 -4.34
CA GLN A 34 -4.02 6.42 -2.95
C GLN A 34 -3.67 7.64 -2.09
N SER A 35 -2.58 8.36 -2.39
CA SER A 35 -2.26 9.61 -1.66
C SER A 35 -3.24 10.73 -2.00
N GLU A 36 -3.65 10.87 -3.26
CA GLU A 36 -4.74 11.78 -3.66
C GLU A 36 -6.05 11.48 -2.92
N CYS A 37 -6.38 10.20 -2.74
CA CYS A 37 -7.62 9.79 -2.09
C CYS A 37 -7.58 9.92 -0.56
N SER A 38 -6.45 9.56 0.05
CA SER A 38 -6.29 9.57 1.50
C SER A 38 -5.96 10.96 2.06
N GLY A 39 -5.29 11.80 1.26
CA GLY A 39 -4.69 13.05 1.69
C GLY A 39 -3.32 12.88 2.38
N PHE A 40 -2.77 11.66 2.42
CA PHE A 40 -1.51 11.34 3.08
C PHE A 40 -0.51 10.69 2.12
N PRO A 41 0.80 10.91 2.28
CA PRO A 41 1.80 10.22 1.46
C PRO A 41 1.75 8.70 1.69
N LEU A 42 2.08 7.93 0.65
CA LEU A 42 2.35 6.50 0.78
C LEU A 42 3.85 6.29 0.99
N ARG A 43 4.19 5.47 1.98
CA ARG A 43 5.58 5.09 2.28
C ARG A 43 5.74 3.59 2.04
N PHE A 44 6.81 3.22 1.36
CA PHE A 44 7.13 1.84 1.04
C PHE A 44 8.43 1.42 1.71
N PHE A 45 8.46 0.23 2.29
CA PHE A 45 9.64 -0.35 2.93
C PHE A 45 9.82 -1.79 2.44
N THR A 46 11.05 -2.20 2.16
CA THR A 46 11.37 -3.58 1.76
C THR A 46 11.81 -4.42 2.96
N ASN A 47 11.44 -5.70 2.96
CA ASN A 47 11.99 -6.65 3.90
C ASN A 47 13.33 -7.20 3.36
N ARG A 48 14.42 -7.03 4.12
CA ARG A 48 15.75 -7.51 3.71
C ARG A 48 15.88 -9.04 3.78
N ASP A 49 15.11 -9.66 4.67
CA ASP A 49 15.12 -11.11 4.85
C ASP A 49 14.16 -11.81 3.88
N GLU A 50 13.16 -11.07 3.37
CA GLU A 50 12.19 -11.55 2.37
C GLU A 50 11.99 -10.53 1.23
N PRO A 51 12.84 -10.54 0.18
CA PRO A 51 12.81 -9.54 -0.89
C PRO A 51 11.50 -9.46 -1.69
N THR A 52 10.67 -10.51 -1.61
CA THR A 52 9.33 -10.53 -2.23
C THR A 52 8.30 -9.71 -1.47
N GLU A 53 8.61 -9.22 -0.27
CA GLU A 53 7.69 -8.46 0.58
C GLU A 53 7.98 -6.96 0.57
N VAL A 54 6.91 -6.19 0.39
CA VAL A 54 6.90 -4.74 0.52
C VAL A 54 5.84 -4.34 1.53
N TYR A 55 6.25 -3.53 2.51
CA TYR A 55 5.36 -2.89 3.46
C TYR A 55 4.89 -1.54 2.90
N LEU A 56 3.59 -1.30 2.98
CA LEU A 56 2.95 -0.03 2.63
C LEU A 56 2.39 0.59 3.91
N LEU A 57 2.72 1.87 4.13
CA LEU A 57 2.17 2.69 5.20
C LEU A 57 1.54 3.96 4.64
N THR A 58 0.31 4.27 5.09
CA THR A 58 -0.33 5.55 4.81
C THR A 58 -1.35 5.91 5.89
N GLY A 59 -1.73 7.18 5.94
CA GLY A 59 -2.74 7.68 6.87
C GLY A 59 -4.13 7.65 6.25
N TRP A 60 -5.15 7.58 7.10
CA TRP A 60 -6.54 7.79 6.71
C TRP A 60 -7.27 8.61 7.77
N THR A 61 -8.26 9.39 7.33
CA THR A 61 -9.11 10.16 8.25
C THR A 61 -9.97 9.27 9.14
N ASN A 62 -10.34 8.08 8.67
CA ASN A 62 -11.01 7.02 9.42
C ASN A 62 -11.08 5.71 8.58
N VAL A 63 -11.57 4.63 9.20
CA VAL A 63 -11.70 3.30 8.57
C VAL A 63 -12.64 3.34 7.36
N ALA A 64 -13.78 4.04 7.49
CA ALA A 64 -14.77 4.11 6.41
C ALA A 64 -14.23 4.80 5.16
N ALA A 65 -13.36 5.80 5.31
CA ALA A 65 -12.65 6.43 4.20
C ALA A 65 -11.73 5.42 3.48
N HIS A 66 -10.93 4.65 4.22
CA HIS A 66 -10.10 3.59 3.63
C HIS A 66 -10.95 2.54 2.90
N GLU A 67 -12.02 2.07 3.52
CA GLU A 67 -12.90 1.09 2.87
C GLU A 67 -13.58 1.64 1.60
N GLY A 68 -13.89 2.94 1.58
CA GLY A 68 -14.37 3.64 0.40
C GLY A 68 -13.36 3.57 -0.75
N TRP A 69 -12.09 3.82 -0.46
CA TRP A 69 -10.99 3.62 -1.41
C TRP A 69 -10.93 2.18 -1.92
N ILE A 70 -10.95 1.18 -1.02
CA ILE A 70 -10.85 -0.24 -1.39
C ILE A 70 -11.94 -0.63 -2.40
N ARG A 71 -13.18 -0.18 -2.18
CA ARG A 71 -14.32 -0.44 -3.06
C ARG A 71 -14.34 0.40 -4.34
N GLY A 72 -13.54 1.47 -4.40
CA GLY A 72 -13.53 2.43 -5.49
C GLY A 72 -12.88 1.90 -6.77
N GLU A 73 -13.28 2.47 -7.91
CA GLU A 73 -12.84 2.03 -9.24
C GLU A 73 -11.31 2.06 -9.41
N ARG A 74 -10.65 3.11 -8.90
CA ARG A 74 -9.19 3.25 -8.97
C ARG A 74 -8.45 2.11 -8.26
N ASN A 75 -8.88 1.74 -7.05
CA ASN A 75 -8.28 0.62 -6.34
C ASN A 75 -8.58 -0.72 -7.03
N GLN A 76 -9.80 -0.90 -7.53
CA GLN A 76 -10.16 -2.11 -8.28
C GLN A 76 -9.37 -2.25 -9.59
N GLU A 77 -9.03 -1.14 -10.25
CA GLU A 77 -8.12 -1.15 -11.39
C GLU A 77 -6.71 -1.53 -10.97
N LEU A 78 -6.18 -0.96 -9.87
CA LEU A 78 -4.88 -1.33 -9.31
C LEU A 78 -4.80 -2.83 -9.03
N LEU A 79 -5.80 -3.42 -8.37
CA LEU A 79 -5.85 -4.86 -8.11
C LEU A 79 -5.78 -5.71 -9.39
N ARG A 80 -6.44 -5.28 -10.49
CA ARG A 80 -6.38 -5.98 -11.77
C ARG A 80 -4.99 -5.91 -12.40
N VAL A 81 -4.34 -4.74 -12.40
CA VAL A 81 -3.02 -4.56 -13.03
C VAL A 81 -1.88 -5.13 -12.19
N PHE A 82 -2.02 -5.15 -10.86
CA PHE A 82 -1.07 -5.80 -9.96
C PHE A 82 -1.22 -7.32 -9.92
N GLY A 83 -2.43 -7.85 -10.14
CA GLY A 83 -2.76 -9.28 -10.00
C GLY A 83 -1.82 -10.29 -10.68
N PRO A 84 -1.28 -10.01 -11.88
CA PRO A 84 -0.26 -10.86 -12.49
C PRO A 84 1.03 -10.99 -11.67
N TYR A 85 1.40 -9.96 -10.91
CA TYR A 85 2.68 -9.84 -10.21
C TYR A 85 2.61 -10.12 -8.71
N VAL A 86 1.45 -9.97 -8.08
CA VAL A 86 1.30 -10.13 -6.62
C VAL A 86 0.66 -11.46 -6.23
N ASP A 87 1.13 -12.03 -5.12
CA ASP A 87 0.51 -13.17 -4.45
C ASP A 87 -0.68 -12.68 -3.61
N MET A 88 -1.83 -12.51 -4.27
CA MET A 88 -3.06 -12.00 -3.66
C MET A 88 -3.45 -12.73 -2.35
N PRO A 89 -3.40 -14.09 -2.26
CA PRO A 89 -3.62 -14.81 -1.02
C PRO A 89 -2.70 -14.46 0.15
N ARG A 90 -1.52 -13.85 -0.11
CA ARG A 90 -0.56 -13.43 0.92
C ARG A 90 -0.61 -11.95 1.26
N ILE A 91 -1.38 -11.14 0.52
CA ILE A 91 -1.57 -9.73 0.87
C ILE A 91 -2.30 -9.62 2.21
N ARG A 92 -1.79 -8.80 3.12
CA ARG A 92 -2.38 -8.54 4.44
C ARG A 92 -2.49 -7.04 4.66
N MET A 93 -3.50 -6.60 5.39
CA MET A 93 -3.65 -5.20 5.78
C MET A 93 -4.33 -5.12 7.15
N VAL A 94 -3.87 -4.19 7.98
CA VAL A 94 -4.47 -3.85 9.26
C VAL A 94 -4.52 -2.33 9.43
N HIS A 95 -5.52 -1.85 10.18
CA HIS A 95 -5.54 -0.49 10.70
C HIS A 95 -4.89 -0.46 12.09
N VAL A 96 -3.97 0.47 12.30
CA VAL A 96 -3.30 0.70 13.57
C VAL A 96 -3.76 2.05 14.12
N GLY A 97 -4.07 2.08 15.42
CA GLY A 97 -4.44 3.30 16.16
C GLY A 97 -3.25 4.20 16.47
N VAL A 98 -2.36 4.39 15.50
CA VAL A 98 -1.21 5.28 15.57
C VAL A 98 -1.49 6.45 14.63
N ASP A 99 -1.27 7.67 15.11
CA ASP A 99 -1.37 8.87 14.29
C ASP A 99 -0.26 8.88 13.24
N PHE A 100 -0.65 8.83 11.97
CA PHE A 100 0.29 8.76 10.84
C PHE A 100 1.22 9.98 10.79
N GLU A 101 0.71 11.15 11.15
CA GLU A 101 1.48 12.39 11.12
C GLU A 101 2.55 12.47 12.22
N ALA A 102 2.35 11.73 13.30
CA ALA A 102 3.30 11.61 14.40
C ALA A 102 4.40 10.56 14.14
N MET A 103 4.28 9.76 13.09
CA MET A 103 5.30 8.76 12.76
C MET A 103 6.61 9.43 12.31
N PRO A 104 7.78 8.88 12.70
CA PRO A 104 9.08 9.33 12.19
C PRO A 104 9.06 9.37 10.67
N LYS A 105 9.62 10.44 10.10
CA LYS A 105 9.63 10.67 8.64
C LYS A 105 10.87 10.07 7.97
N ASP A 106 11.88 9.73 8.78
CA ASP A 106 13.20 9.21 8.41
C ASP A 106 13.59 8.05 9.34
#